data_AF-B8BTM2-F1
#
_entry.id   AF-B8BTM2-F1
#
_cell.length_a   1.000
_cell.length_b   1.000
_cell.length_c   1.000
_cell.angle_alpha   90.00
_cell.angle_beta   90.00
_cell.angle_gamma   90.00
#
_symmetry.space_group_name_H-M   'P 1'
#
loop_
_entity.id
_entity.type
_entity.pdbx_description
1 polymer ?
#
loop_
_entity_poly.entity_id
_entity_poly.type
_entity_poly.pdbx_seq_one_letter_code
_entity_poly.pdbx_strand_id
1 'polypeptide(L)' 'RSAKLIDATERQTEGVLFYAFDFALDDGTHQLLQLCVNKGKIWSLDANTKEKRYGKRKEMYYNVLGSFM' A
#
# COMPACT_ATOMS: atom_id res chain seq x y z
N ARG A 1 -15.36 4.46 9.58
CA ARG A 1 -14.34 3.38 9.70
C ARG A 1 -13.11 4.02 10.29
N SER A 2 -12.63 3.53 11.43
CA SER A 2 -11.38 4.00 12.04
C SER A 2 -10.23 3.21 11.42
N ALA A 3 -9.22 3.92 10.94
CA ALA A 3 -8.00 3.35 10.36
C ALA A 3 -6.82 4.10 10.96
N LYS A 4 -5.85 3.36 11.48
CA LYS A 4 -4.60 3.90 12.01
C LYS A 4 -3.56 3.86 10.90
N LEU A 5 -3.04 5.03 10.51
CA LEU A 5 -1.87 5.12 9.65
C LEU A 5 -0.64 4.64 10.43
N ILE A 6 0.03 3.62 9.91
CA ILE A 6 1.25 3.03 10.46
C ILE A 6 2.47 3.68 9.82
N ASP A 7 2.46 3.76 8.49
CA ASP A 7 3.57 4.33 7.72
C ASP A 7 3.05 4.99 6.44
N ALA A 8 3.80 5.97 5.96
CA ALA A 8 3.56 6.63 4.69
C ALA A 8 4.90 6.91 4.01
N THR A 9 5.07 6.37 2.81
CA THR A 9 6.30 6.52 2.05
C THR A 9 5.99 6.97 0.63
N GLU A 10 7.00 7.53 -0.02
CA GLU A 10 6.94 7.86 -1.43
C GLU A 10 8.11 7.21 -2.16
N ARG A 11 7.90 6.85 -3.42
CA ARG A 11 8.97 6.45 -4.32
C ARG A 11 8.76 7.06 -5.70
N GLN A 12 9.86 7.44 -6.33
CA GLN A 12 9.86 7.84 -7.73
C GLN A 12 10.45 6.72 -8.58
N THR A 13 9.77 6.34 -9.65
CA THR A 13 10.22 5.29 -10.58
C THR A 13 9.73 5.64 -11.97
N GLU A 14 10.63 5.60 -12.97
CA GLU A 14 10.32 5.93 -14.37
C GLU A 14 9.61 7.30 -14.56
N GLY A 15 9.95 8.27 -13.71
CA GLY A 15 9.35 9.61 -13.75
C GLY A 15 7.94 9.71 -13.15
N VAL A 16 7.39 8.61 -12.61
CA VAL A 16 6.11 8.57 -11.90
C VAL A 16 6.36 8.57 -10.39
N LEU A 17 5.61 9.41 -9.67
CA LEU A 17 5.65 9.48 -8.20
C LEU A 17 4.53 8.62 -7.62
N PHE A 18 4.91 7.68 -6.77
CA PHE A 18 4.01 6.78 -6.05
C PHE A 18 3.98 7.13 -4.58
N TYR A 19 2.80 7.08 -3.99
CA TYR A 19 2.57 7.23 -2.56
C TYR A 19 2.03 5.92 -2.01
N ALA A 20 2.70 5.36 -1.01
CA ALA A 20 2.29 4.15 -0.33
C ALA A 20 1.89 4.46 1.12
N PHE A 21 0.76 3.90 1.55
CA PHE A 21 0.21 4.05 2.90
C PHE A 21 0.00 2.66 3.50
N ASP A 22 0.47 2.48 4.73
CA ASP A 22 0.29 1.28 5.54
C ASP A 22 -0.73 1.60 6.64
N PHE A 23 -1.84 0.85 6.68
CA PHE A 23 -2.94 1.04 7.61
C PHE A 23 -3.24 -0.24 8.41
N ALA A 24 -3.54 -0.05 9.70
CA ALA A 24 -4.25 -1.04 10.50
C ALA A 24 -5.68 -0.58 10.77
N LEU A 25 -6.65 -1.45 10.48
CA LEU A 25 -8.07 -1.23 10.71
C LEU A 25 -8.53 -2.00 11.95
N ASP A 26 -9.53 -1.45 12.64
CA ASP A 26 -10.06 -2.03 13.88
C ASP A 26 -10.67 -3.44 13.70
N ASP A 27 -11.03 -3.83 12.48
CA ASP A 27 -11.55 -5.16 12.15
C ASP A 27 -10.44 -6.23 11.95
N GLY A 28 -9.21 -5.88 12.33
CA GLY A 28 -8.02 -6.71 12.20
C GLY A 28 -7.53 -6.84 10.77
N THR A 29 -7.93 -5.94 9.87
CA THR A 29 -7.40 -5.86 8.51
C THR A 29 -6.16 -4.97 8.48
N HIS A 30 -5.12 -5.48 7.85
CA HIS A 30 -3.92 -4.74 7.48
C HIS A 30 -4.03 -4.36 6.00
N GLN A 31 -3.83 -3.09 5.66
CA GLN A 31 -4.01 -2.58 4.31
C GLN A 31 -2.79 -1.80 3.85
N LEU A 32 -2.24 -2.16 2.71
CA LEU A 32 -1.24 -1.40 1.98
C LEU A 32 -1.88 -0.81 0.73
N LEU A 33 -1.98 0.53 0.72
CA LEU A 33 -2.56 1.30 -0.37
C LEU A 33 -1.46 2.05 -1.12
N GLN A 34 -1.35 1.86 -2.43
CA GLN A 34 -0.43 2.65 -3.26
C GLN A 34 -1.22 3.46 -4.30
N LEU A 35 -0.87 4.73 -4.45
CA LEU A 35 -1.48 5.68 -5.38
C LEU A 35 -0.41 6.31 -6.28
N CYS A 36 -0.75 6.55 -7.54
CA CYS A 36 0.04 7.43 -8.40
C CYS A 36 -0.84 8.17 -9.41
N VAL A 37 -0.32 9.25 -9.98
CA VAL A 37 -0.91 9.92 -11.14
C VAL A 37 -0.05 9.63 -12.35
N ASN A 38 -0.64 9.01 -13.38
CA ASN A 38 0.05 8.72 -14.62
C ASN A 38 -0.90 8.85 -15.81
N LYS A 39 -0.44 9.48 -16.89
CA LYS A 39 -1.22 9.75 -18.12
C LYS A 39 -2.59 10.41 -17.85
N GLY A 40 -2.62 11.37 -16.93
CA GLY A 40 -3.83 12.11 -16.57
C GLY A 40 -4.88 11.29 -15.79
N LYS A 41 -4.51 10.12 -15.25
CA LYS A 41 -5.40 9.27 -14.44
C LYS A 41 -4.76 8.96 -13.09
N ILE A 42 -5.61 8.79 -12.08
CA ILE A 42 -5.21 8.26 -10.77
C ILE A 42 -5.29 6.74 -10.84
N TRP A 43 -4.20 6.08 -10.46
CA TRP A 43 -4.13 4.64 -10.31
C TRP A 43 -4.03 4.29 -8.83
N SER A 44 -4.75 3.25 -8.42
CA SER A 44 -4.77 2.79 -7.03
C SER A 44 -4.58 1.27 -6.95
N LEU A 45 -3.67 0.84 -6.10
CA LEU A 45 -3.47 -0.56 -5.74
C LEU A 45 -3.79 -0.73 -4.25
N ASP A 46 -4.77 -1.58 -3.94
CA ASP A 46 -5.15 -1.94 -2.57
C ASP A 46 -4.80 -3.41 -2.34
N ALA A 47 -3.78 -3.64 -1.51
CA ALA A 47 -3.39 -4.96 -1.07
C ALA A 47 -3.66 -5.09 0.43
N ASN A 48 -4.62 -5.95 0.80
CA ASN A 48 -5.01 -6.13 2.20
C ASN A 48 -5.00 -7.60 2.64
N THR A 49 -4.96 -7.79 3.96
CA THR A 49 -4.98 -9.10 4.61
C THR A 49 -5.43 -8.99 6.05
N LYS A 50 -5.55 -10.13 6.75
CA LYS A 50 -5.75 -10.11 8.20
C LYS A 50 -4.42 -9.94 8.92
N GLU A 51 -4.39 -9.11 9.96
CA GLU A 51 -3.19 -8.74 10.74
C GLU A 51 -2.38 -9.97 11.18
N LYS A 52 -3.07 -11.05 11.60
CA LYS A 52 -2.45 -12.34 11.97
C LYS A 52 -1.55 -12.94 10.87
N ARG A 53 -1.89 -12.72 9.60
CA ARG A 53 -1.15 -13.22 8.44
C ARG A 53 -0.12 -12.20 7.95
N TYR A 54 -0.35 -10.92 8.19
CA TYR A 54 0.51 -9.84 7.72
C TYR A 54 1.95 -9.99 8.21
N GLY A 55 2.16 -10.26 9.50
CA GLY A 55 3.52 -10.39 10.06
C GLY A 55 4.42 -11.41 9.34
N LYS A 56 3.85 -12.50 8.80
CA LYS A 56 4.60 -13.51 8.03
C LYS A 56 4.70 -13.21 6.53
N ARG A 57 3.90 -12.28 6.03
CA ARG A 57 3.75 -11.99 4.59
C ARG A 57 4.13 -10.56 4.23
N LYS A 58 4.57 -9.75 5.19
CA LYS A 58 4.88 -8.33 5.02
C LYS A 58 5.71 -8.10 3.75
N GLU A 59 6.84 -8.78 3.63
CA GLU A 59 7.73 -8.69 2.48
C GLU A 59 7.02 -8.98 1.14
N MET A 60 6.19 -10.03 1.09
CA MET A 60 5.40 -10.35 -0.11
C MET A 60 4.48 -9.19 -0.52
N TYR A 61 3.82 -8.52 0.42
CA TYR A 61 2.95 -7.39 0.10
C TYR A 61 3.75 -6.16 -0.38
N TYR A 62 4.91 -5.87 0.23
CA TYR A 62 5.79 -4.81 -0.28
C TYR A 62 6.34 -5.13 -1.67
N ASN A 63 6.62 -6.41 -1.96
CA ASN A 63 6.99 -6.85 -3.32
C ASN A 63 5.84 -6.65 -4.33
N VAL A 64 4.58 -6.87 -3.93
CA VAL A 64 3.42 -6.56 -4.78
C VAL A 64 3.36 -5.06 -5.10
N LEU A 65 3.52 -4.19 -4.10
CA LEU A 65 3.56 -2.73 -4.32
C LEU A 65 4.73 -2.30 -5.22
N GLY A 66 5.91 -2.89 -5.03
CA GLY A 66 7.10 -2.62 -5.84
C GLY A 66 6.97 -3.11 -7.28
N SER A 67 6.24 -4.20 -7.52
CA SER A 67 6.00 -4.74 -8.87
C SER A 67 5.05 -3.89 -9.72
N PHE A 68 4.30 -2.98 -9.10
CA PHE A 68 3.40 -2.07 -9.79
C PHE A 68 4.19 -0.85 -10.31
N MET A 69 4.40 -0.77 -11.62
CA MET A 69 5.01 0.38 -12.31
C MET A 69 3.97 1.27 -12.99
#